data_AF-W1I1U4-F1
#
_entry.id   AF-W1I1U4-F1
#
_cell.length_a   1.000
_cell.length_b   1.000
_cell.length_c   1.000
_cell.angle_alpha   90.00
_cell.angle_beta   90.00
_cell.angle_gamma   90.00
#
_symmetry.space_group_name_H-M   'P 1'
#
loop_
_entity.id
_entity.type
_entity.pdbx_description
1 polymer ?
#
loop_
_entity_poly.entity_id
_entity_poly.type
_entity_poly.pdbx_seq_one_letter_code
_entity_poly.pdbx_strand_id
1 'polypeptide(L)'
;MRNYFLLYDEAASVNYKHLLKLYGIGEYNKKNRLYDTITYNTLDELTQRINDKYGKCISKSTLSDFLNDKGIQKHNYKYFSYDKDSKTIKLYNDFKNTDNRISRKFVVLSEKEFDFLVSQADNMLISYFLYIKYYCGASASKSTDFTADQFLAACGLCSTSGSNKQKISKYNSILSSAGLISIERKRDNNGHLRNTYRIPLL
;
A
#
# COMPACT_ATOMS: atom_id res chain seq x y z
N MET A 1 3.12 -5.22 19.37
CA MET A 1 2.67 -4.40 18.22
C MET A 1 2.65 -5.25 16.97
N ARG A 2 1.52 -5.27 16.24
CA ARG A 2 1.38 -5.97 14.95
C ARG A 2 1.72 -4.97 13.84
N ASN A 3 2.57 -5.39 12.90
CA ASN A 3 2.94 -4.59 11.74
C ASN A 3 2.48 -5.30 10.47
N TYR A 4 2.12 -4.51 9.46
CA TYR A 4 1.75 -5.01 8.15
C TYR A 4 2.93 -4.82 7.20
N PHE A 5 3.54 -5.93 6.78
CA PHE A 5 4.61 -5.94 5.80
C PHE A 5 4.00 -6.08 4.42
N LEU A 6 4.05 -5.01 3.64
CA LEU A 6 3.49 -4.96 2.31
C LEU A 6 4.60 -4.97 1.29
N LEU A 7 4.53 -5.91 0.36
CA LEU A 7 5.31 -5.83 -0.86
C LEU A 7 4.95 -4.54 -1.59
N TYR A 8 5.95 -3.88 -2.15
CA TYR A 8 5.78 -2.59 -2.81
C TYR A 8 6.48 -2.58 -4.16
N ASP A 9 5.77 -2.12 -5.18
CA ASP A 9 6.34 -1.78 -6.47
C ASP A 9 5.57 -0.57 -7.01
N GLU A 10 6.32 0.47 -7.37
CA GLU A 10 5.78 1.75 -7.82
C GLU A 10 5.08 1.66 -9.18
N ALA A 11 5.55 0.75 -10.04
CA ALA A 11 5.00 0.54 -11.37
C ALA A 11 3.91 -0.55 -11.40
N ALA A 12 3.63 -1.21 -10.27
CA ALA A 12 2.66 -2.29 -10.24
C ALA A 12 1.22 -1.77 -10.27
N SER A 13 0.40 -2.36 -11.14
CA SER A 13 -1.03 -2.04 -11.28
C SER A 13 -1.89 -2.72 -10.21
N VAL A 14 -1.40 -2.79 -8.96
CA VAL A 14 -2.10 -3.44 -7.85
C VAL A 14 -3.18 -2.53 -7.30
N ASN A 15 -4.36 -3.10 -7.06
CA ASN A 15 -5.40 -2.45 -6.28
C ASN A 15 -5.11 -2.62 -4.78
N TYR A 16 -4.22 -1.79 -4.24
CA TYR A 16 -3.84 -1.77 -2.84
C TYR A 16 -5.05 -1.61 -1.90
N LYS A 17 -6.11 -0.91 -2.30
CA LYS A 17 -7.36 -0.84 -1.50
C LYS A 17 -7.93 -2.23 -1.20
N HIS A 18 -7.96 -3.13 -2.18
CA HIS A 18 -8.46 -4.49 -1.97
C HIS A 18 -7.39 -5.39 -1.31
N LEU A 19 -6.11 -5.17 -1.63
CA LEU A 19 -5.01 -5.90 -0.99
C LEU A 19 -4.98 -5.67 0.52
N LEU A 20 -5.07 -4.41 0.98
CA LEU A 20 -5.07 -4.09 2.41
C LEU A 20 -6.21 -4.79 3.13
N LYS A 21 -7.40 -4.86 2.53
CA LYS A 21 -8.54 -5.56 3.13
C LYS A 21 -8.27 -7.05 3.33
N LEU A 22 -7.59 -7.71 2.38
CA LEU A 22 -7.12 -9.09 2.55
C LEU A 22 -6.15 -9.20 3.72
N TYR A 23 -5.13 -8.34 3.79
CA TYR A 23 -4.18 -8.31 4.91
C TYR A 23 -4.87 -8.14 6.26
N GLY A 24 -5.93 -7.34 6.30
CA GLY A 24 -6.68 -7.08 7.52
C GLY A 24 -7.55 -8.24 8.00
N ILE A 25 -7.93 -9.17 7.13
CA ILE A 25 -8.67 -10.40 7.50
C ILE A 25 -7.76 -11.64 7.56
N GLY A 26 -6.47 -11.49 7.27
CA GLY A 26 -5.47 -12.54 7.36
C GLY A 26 -5.25 -13.03 8.79
N GLU A 27 -4.82 -14.28 8.89
CA GLU A 27 -4.38 -14.89 10.13
C GLU A 27 -2.99 -14.37 10.51
N TYR A 28 -2.83 -13.94 11.76
CA TYR A 28 -1.56 -13.45 12.26
C TYR A 28 -0.70 -14.59 12.79
N ASN A 29 0.36 -14.93 12.06
CA ASN A 29 1.32 -15.93 12.46
C ASN A 29 2.27 -15.36 13.52
N LYS A 30 2.12 -15.82 14.77
CA LYS A 30 2.93 -15.37 15.91
C LYS A 30 4.42 -15.70 15.78
N LYS A 31 4.76 -16.82 15.12
CA LYS A 31 6.15 -17.27 14.93
C LYS A 31 6.90 -16.33 14.00
N ASN A 32 6.27 -15.99 12.87
CA ASN A 32 6.88 -15.13 11.86
C ASN A 32 6.57 -13.64 12.05
N ARG A 33 5.62 -13.33 12.95
CA ARG A 33 5.12 -11.98 13.31
C ARG A 33 4.47 -11.23 12.13
N LEU A 34 3.72 -11.94 11.30
CA LEU A 34 3.17 -11.43 10.03
C LEU A 34 1.79 -12.03 9.71
N TYR A 35 1.02 -11.36 8.84
CA TYR A 35 -0.30 -11.80 8.37
C TYR A 35 -0.16 -12.62 7.08
N ASP A 36 -0.15 -13.95 7.13
CA ASP A 36 0.27 -14.77 5.98
C ASP A 36 -0.85 -15.51 5.24
N THR A 37 -1.94 -15.88 5.90
CA THR A 37 -2.88 -16.84 5.32
C THR A 37 -4.32 -16.41 5.56
N ILE A 38 -5.18 -16.64 4.57
CA ILE A 38 -6.63 -16.53 4.71
C ILE A 38 -7.22 -17.85 4.23
N THR A 39 -7.90 -18.53 5.14
CA THR A 39 -8.74 -19.68 4.83
C THR A 39 -10.18 -19.24 4.64
N TYR A 40 -10.90 -19.85 3.70
CA TYR A 40 -12.31 -19.56 3.41
C TYR A 40 -13.04 -20.81 2.91
N ASN A 41 -14.37 -20.91 3.02
CA ASN A 41 -15.11 -22.03 2.42
C ASN A 41 -15.70 -21.64 1.07
N THR A 42 -16.32 -20.46 1.01
CA THR A 42 -16.93 -19.92 -0.20
C THR A 42 -16.51 -18.47 -0.43
N LEU A 43 -16.58 -18.02 -1.69
CA LEU A 43 -16.29 -16.62 -1.99
C LEU A 43 -17.33 -15.67 -1.39
N ASP A 44 -18.56 -16.14 -1.16
CA ASP A 44 -19.61 -15.39 -0.45
C ASP A 44 -19.23 -15.14 1.00
N GLU A 45 -18.77 -16.19 1.71
CA GLU A 45 -18.27 -16.08 3.07
C GLU A 45 -17.09 -15.11 3.15
N LEU A 46 -16.11 -15.23 2.24
CA LEU A 46 -14.96 -14.34 2.21
C LEU A 46 -15.38 -12.87 1.97
N THR A 47 -16.33 -12.65 1.06
CA THR A 47 -16.89 -11.32 0.78
C THR A 47 -17.61 -10.76 2.00
N GLN A 48 -18.40 -11.59 2.68
CA GLN A 48 -19.12 -11.21 3.89
C GLN A 48 -18.14 -10.84 5.01
N ARG A 49 -17.10 -11.64 5.25
CA ARG A 49 -16.05 -11.35 6.25
C ARG A 49 -15.37 -10.00 6.01
N ILE A 50 -15.08 -9.65 4.76
CA ILE A 50 -14.52 -8.33 4.42
C ILE A 50 -15.53 -7.22 4.73
N ASN A 51 -16.78 -7.41 4.33
CA ASN A 51 -17.83 -6.41 4.50
C ASN A 51 -18.27 -6.22 5.97
N ASP A 52 -18.27 -7.27 6.78
CA ASP A 52 -18.54 -7.19 8.21
C ASP A 52 -17.49 -6.34 8.93
N LYS A 53 -16.23 -6.48 8.51
CA LYS A 53 -15.11 -5.75 9.12
C LYS A 53 -15.01 -4.29 8.66
N TYR A 54 -15.27 -4.02 7.38
CA TYR A 54 -14.99 -2.72 6.76
C TYR A 54 -16.22 -1.99 6.23
N GLY A 55 -17.42 -2.47 6.57
CA GLY A 55 -18.67 -2.05 5.95
C GLY A 55 -18.82 -2.59 4.52
N LYS A 56 -20.03 -2.46 3.97
CA LYS A 56 -20.37 -2.94 2.61
C LYS A 56 -19.52 -2.22 1.55
N CYS A 57 -18.39 -2.80 1.18
CA CYS A 57 -17.32 -2.12 0.46
C CYS A 57 -16.72 -2.91 -0.71
N ILE A 58 -17.11 -4.17 -0.90
CA ILE A 58 -16.73 -4.99 -2.05
C ILE A 58 -17.85 -5.98 -2.38
N SER A 59 -18.09 -6.19 -3.68
CA SER A 59 -18.98 -7.25 -4.17
C SER A 59 -18.21 -8.54 -4.39
N LYS A 60 -18.93 -9.66 -4.43
CA LYS A 60 -18.36 -10.97 -4.78
C LYS A 60 -17.67 -10.96 -6.14
N SER A 61 -18.26 -10.31 -7.14
CA SER A 61 -17.68 -10.21 -8.48
C SER A 61 -16.35 -9.45 -8.47
N THR A 62 -16.32 -8.26 -7.84
CA THR A 62 -15.09 -7.48 -7.71
C THR A 62 -14.00 -8.23 -6.94
N LEU A 63 -14.37 -8.96 -5.88
CA LEU A 63 -13.42 -9.80 -5.16
C LEU A 63 -12.89 -10.95 -6.05
N SER A 64 -13.77 -11.62 -6.80
CA SER A 64 -13.38 -12.65 -7.76
C SER A 64 -12.39 -12.10 -8.79
N ASP A 65 -12.70 -10.97 -9.40
CA ASP A 65 -11.87 -10.36 -10.43
C ASP A 65 -10.50 -10.00 -9.86
N PHE A 66 -10.46 -9.40 -8.66
CA PHE A 66 -9.22 -9.07 -7.97
C PHE A 66 -8.36 -10.31 -7.64
N LEU A 67 -8.97 -11.38 -7.14
CA LEU A 67 -8.24 -12.61 -6.79
C LEU A 67 -7.72 -13.37 -8.02
N ASN A 68 -8.37 -13.22 -9.18
CA ASN A 68 -7.97 -13.81 -10.45
C ASN A 68 -7.14 -12.85 -11.33
N ASP A 69 -6.85 -11.64 -10.86
CA ASP A 69 -6.12 -10.64 -11.64
C ASP A 69 -4.70 -11.13 -11.95
N LYS A 70 -4.48 -11.43 -13.23
CA LYS A 70 -3.20 -11.92 -13.73
C LYS A 70 -2.11 -10.85 -13.63
N GLY A 71 -2.42 -9.55 -13.62
CA GLY A 71 -1.43 -8.48 -13.44
C GLY A 71 -0.72 -8.62 -12.09
N ILE A 72 -1.49 -8.82 -11.02
CA ILE A 72 -0.99 -9.04 -9.65
C ILE A 72 -0.16 -10.33 -9.53
N GLN A 73 -0.37 -11.29 -10.45
CA GLN A 73 0.30 -12.59 -10.47
C GLN A 73 1.45 -12.70 -11.49
N LYS A 74 1.55 -11.77 -12.47
CA LYS A 74 2.51 -11.80 -13.59
C LYS A 74 3.67 -10.81 -13.49
N HIS A 75 3.60 -9.80 -12.61
CA HIS A 75 4.78 -8.97 -12.36
C HIS A 75 5.90 -9.81 -11.72
N ASN A 76 7.14 -9.29 -11.71
CA ASN A 76 8.29 -9.91 -11.04
C ASN A 76 8.03 -10.25 -9.56
N TYR A 77 6.95 -9.71 -9.01
CA TYR A 77 6.48 -9.84 -7.65
C TYR A 77 5.03 -10.34 -7.63
N LYS A 78 4.80 -11.50 -6.99
CA LYS A 78 3.46 -11.93 -6.61
C LYS A 78 3.13 -11.30 -5.26
N TYR A 79 1.95 -10.69 -5.12
CA TYR A 79 1.49 -10.08 -3.86
C TYR A 79 0.72 -11.06 -2.97
N PHE A 80 0.03 -12.00 -3.59
CA PHE A 80 -0.58 -13.16 -2.94
C PHE A 80 -0.68 -14.32 -3.94
N SER A 81 -0.90 -15.53 -3.43
CA SER A 81 -1.37 -16.66 -4.22
C SER A 81 -2.80 -17.01 -3.83
N TYR A 82 -3.62 -17.33 -4.83
CA TYR A 82 -5.00 -17.74 -4.64
C TYR A 82 -5.19 -19.17 -5.13
N ASP A 83 -5.42 -20.09 -4.18
CA ASP A 83 -5.66 -21.50 -4.46
C ASP A 83 -7.14 -21.82 -4.21
N LYS A 84 -7.85 -22.13 -5.31
CA LYS A 84 -9.29 -22.42 -5.30
C LYS A 84 -9.60 -23.82 -4.80
N ASP A 85 -8.65 -24.74 -4.87
CA ASP A 85 -8.85 -26.14 -4.49
C ASP A 85 -8.64 -26.29 -3.00
N SER A 86 -7.54 -25.73 -2.47
CA SER A 86 -7.28 -25.68 -1.02
C SER A 86 -8.00 -24.55 -0.29
N LYS A 87 -8.81 -23.75 -1.00
CA LYS A 87 -9.55 -22.59 -0.49
C LYS A 87 -8.71 -21.68 0.41
N THR A 88 -7.52 -21.36 -0.07
CA THR A 88 -6.52 -20.62 0.69
C THR A 88 -5.97 -19.45 -0.14
N ILE A 89 -5.83 -18.30 0.51
CA ILE A 89 -5.06 -17.17 0.00
C ILE A 89 -3.80 -17.04 0.85
N LYS A 90 -2.62 -17.10 0.23
CA LYS A 90 -1.34 -16.83 0.92
C LYS A 90 -0.88 -15.43 0.56
N LEU A 91 -0.67 -14.57 1.55
CA LEU A 91 -0.17 -13.22 1.42
C LEU A 91 1.35 -13.23 1.39
N TYR A 92 1.95 -12.62 0.37
CA TYR A 92 3.40 -12.55 0.26
C TYR A 92 3.94 -11.31 0.97
N ASN A 93 4.33 -11.54 2.22
CA ASN A 93 4.81 -10.55 3.18
C ASN A 93 6.19 -10.93 3.75
N ASP A 94 6.82 -11.96 3.18
CA ASP A 94 8.08 -12.49 3.68
C ASP A 94 9.24 -11.59 3.24
N PHE A 95 9.52 -10.60 4.07
CA PHE A 95 10.69 -9.73 3.96
C PHE A 95 11.99 -10.42 4.42
N LYS A 96 11.91 -11.64 4.99
CA LYS A 96 13.05 -12.38 5.55
C LYS A 96 13.55 -13.49 4.63
N ASN A 97 12.69 -14.11 3.81
CA ASN A 97 13.05 -15.04 2.73
C ASN A 97 13.15 -14.31 1.38
N THR A 98 13.96 -13.26 1.30
CA THR A 98 14.48 -12.85 0.01
C THR A 98 15.62 -13.80 -0.33
N ASP A 99 15.37 -14.73 -1.25
CA ASP A 99 16.43 -15.34 -2.06
C ASP A 99 17.31 -14.19 -2.58
N ASN A 100 18.61 -14.21 -2.28
CA ASN A 100 19.56 -13.08 -2.41
C ASN A 100 19.69 -12.50 -3.83
N ARG A 101 18.94 -13.03 -4.80
CA ARG A 101 18.95 -12.67 -6.22
C ARG A 101 17.91 -11.63 -6.61
N ILE A 102 16.87 -11.40 -5.80
CA ILE A 102 15.84 -10.37 -6.09
C ILE A 102 15.56 -9.57 -4.82
N SER A 103 16.11 -8.36 -4.74
CA SER A 103 15.79 -7.40 -3.67
C SER A 103 14.33 -6.97 -3.80
N ARG A 104 13.47 -7.58 -2.98
CA ARG A 104 12.05 -7.21 -2.88
C ARG A 104 11.92 -5.93 -2.05
N LYS A 105 11.21 -4.95 -2.59
CA LYS A 105 10.90 -3.70 -1.89
C LYS A 105 9.69 -3.93 -0.97
N PHE A 106 9.80 -3.51 0.29
CA PHE A 106 8.72 -3.61 1.27
C PHE A 106 8.45 -2.28 1.95
N VAL A 107 7.18 -2.06 2.31
CA VAL A 107 6.73 -0.99 3.19
C VAL A 107 6.12 -1.62 4.45
N VAL A 108 6.50 -1.12 5.62
CA VAL A 108 5.94 -1.57 6.89
C VAL A 108 4.90 -0.56 7.36
N LEU A 109 3.66 -0.98 7.60
CA LEU A 109 2.63 -0.14 8.21
C LEU A 109 2.45 -0.50 9.68
N SER A 110 2.34 0.53 10.51
CA SER A 110 1.72 0.43 11.83
C SER A 110 0.22 0.21 11.70
N GLU A 111 -0.42 -0.22 12.79
CA GLU A 111 -1.86 -0.41 12.86
C GLU A 111 -2.63 0.90 12.55
N LYS A 112 -2.20 2.02 13.13
CA LYS A 112 -2.79 3.35 12.86
C LYS A 112 -2.77 3.71 11.37
N GLU A 113 -1.63 3.50 10.70
CA GLU A 113 -1.50 3.80 9.28
C GLU A 113 -2.36 2.86 8.44
N PHE A 114 -2.36 1.57 8.77
CA PHE A 114 -3.16 0.57 8.08
C PHE A 114 -4.66 0.92 8.15
N ASP A 115 -5.17 1.19 9.35
CA ASP A 115 -6.58 1.51 9.58
C ASP A 115 -6.99 2.79 8.84
N PHE A 116 -6.15 3.83 8.90
CA PHE A 116 -6.39 5.07 8.16
C PHE A 116 -6.48 4.82 6.65
N LEU A 117 -5.52 4.09 6.07
CA LEU A 117 -5.49 3.84 4.63
C LEU A 117 -6.70 3.02 4.17
N VAL A 118 -7.11 2.03 4.96
CA VAL A 118 -8.30 1.22 4.66
C VAL A 118 -9.57 2.09 4.71
N SER A 119 -9.66 3.04 5.65
CA SER A 119 -10.82 3.92 5.78
C SER A 119 -10.97 4.92 4.63
N GLN A 120 -9.87 5.33 3.96
CA GLN A 120 -9.95 6.27 2.84
C GLN A 120 -10.56 5.65 1.57
N ALA A 121 -10.46 4.33 1.40
CA ALA A 121 -10.97 3.61 0.24
C ALA A 121 -10.54 4.17 -1.15
N ASP A 122 -9.41 4.88 -1.21
CA ASP A 122 -8.85 5.49 -2.42
C ASP A 122 -7.50 4.82 -2.78
N ASN A 123 -7.47 4.10 -3.90
CA ASN A 123 -6.28 3.37 -4.32
C ASN A 123 -5.09 4.30 -4.62
N MET A 124 -5.33 5.47 -5.20
CA MET A 124 -4.26 6.39 -5.58
C MET A 124 -3.67 7.06 -4.34
N LEU A 125 -4.50 7.40 -3.34
CA LEU A 125 -4.03 7.88 -2.05
C LEU A 125 -3.15 6.82 -1.36
N ILE A 126 -3.60 5.56 -1.35
CA ILE A 126 -2.85 4.47 -0.74
C ILE A 126 -1.50 4.29 -1.44
N SER A 127 -1.48 4.19 -2.77
CA SER A 127 -0.23 4.09 -3.55
C SER A 127 0.69 5.27 -3.28
N TYR A 128 0.14 6.48 -3.19
CA TYR A 128 0.91 7.69 -2.90
C TYR A 128 1.56 7.65 -1.51
N PHE A 129 0.82 7.22 -0.49
CA PHE A 129 1.39 7.08 0.85
C PHE A 129 2.46 5.98 0.90
N LEU A 130 2.25 4.84 0.25
CA LEU A 130 3.26 3.77 0.15
C LEU A 130 4.53 4.27 -0.56
N TYR A 131 4.39 5.08 -1.61
CA TYR A 131 5.51 5.74 -2.28
C TYR A 131 6.30 6.64 -1.33
N ILE A 132 5.63 7.58 -0.65
CA ILE A 132 6.28 8.45 0.34
C ILE A 132 6.98 7.60 1.39
N LYS A 133 6.31 6.57 1.91
CA LYS A 133 6.84 5.76 2.99
C LYS A 133 8.05 4.91 2.58
N TYR A 134 8.04 4.36 1.37
CA TYR A 134 9.18 3.61 0.85
C TYR A 134 10.42 4.50 0.74
N TYR A 135 10.26 5.72 0.24
CA TYR A 135 11.38 6.61 -0.02
C TYR A 135 11.78 7.53 1.14
N CYS A 136 10.88 7.83 2.07
CA CYS A 136 11.14 8.68 3.24
C CYS A 136 11.27 7.88 4.53
N GLY A 137 10.70 6.67 4.61
CA GLY A 137 10.59 5.88 5.83
C GLY A 137 11.85 5.11 6.23
N ALA A 138 12.96 5.23 5.49
CA ALA A 138 14.18 4.47 5.78
C ALA A 138 15.03 5.04 6.93
N SER A 139 14.79 6.27 7.40
CA SER A 139 15.33 6.77 8.68
C SER A 139 14.61 8.06 9.12
N ALA A 140 14.55 8.31 10.43
CA ALA A 140 14.01 9.56 11.01
C ALA A 140 14.72 10.83 10.52
N SER A 141 15.97 10.69 10.05
CA SER A 141 16.79 11.74 9.48
C SER A 141 16.63 11.89 7.97
N LYS A 142 16.02 10.92 7.27
CA LYS A 142 15.84 10.97 5.82
C LYS A 142 14.65 11.86 5.50
N SER A 143 14.98 12.98 4.89
CA SER A 143 14.03 13.94 4.37
C SER A 143 14.26 13.98 2.87
N THR A 144 13.23 13.64 2.09
CA THR A 144 13.38 13.51 0.64
C THR A 144 12.49 14.55 -0.05
N ASP A 145 13.06 15.25 -1.01
CA ASP A 145 12.32 16.14 -1.91
C ASP A 145 11.59 15.28 -2.94
N PHE A 146 10.27 15.39 -2.97
CA PHE A 146 9.44 14.71 -3.94
C PHE A 146 8.48 15.67 -4.63
N THR A 147 8.50 15.66 -5.96
CA THR A 147 7.48 16.35 -6.76
C THR A 147 6.30 15.42 -7.01
N ALA A 148 5.11 16.00 -7.17
CA ALA A 148 3.95 15.27 -7.66
C ALA A 148 4.29 14.54 -8.98
N ASP A 149 5.11 15.17 -9.82
CA ASP A 149 5.51 14.67 -11.13
C ASP A 149 6.38 13.40 -11.02
N GLN A 150 7.25 13.31 -10.01
CA GLN A 150 8.05 12.11 -9.75
C GLN A 150 7.17 10.91 -9.35
N PHE A 151 6.20 11.11 -8.47
CA PHE A 151 5.24 10.05 -8.12
C PHE A 151 4.41 9.63 -9.34
N LEU A 152 3.85 10.60 -10.07
CA LEU A 152 3.03 10.31 -11.25
C LEU A 152 3.83 9.52 -12.29
N ALA A 153 5.07 9.95 -12.59
CA ALA A 153 5.94 9.22 -13.50
C ALA A 153 6.26 7.81 -13.01
N ALA A 154 6.57 7.64 -11.72
CA ALA A 154 6.89 6.33 -11.13
C ALA A 154 5.69 5.35 -11.22
N CYS A 155 4.47 5.86 -11.11
CA CYS A 155 3.24 5.06 -11.25
C CYS A 155 2.74 4.95 -12.70
N GLY A 156 3.49 5.42 -13.70
CA GLY A 156 3.06 5.41 -15.11
C GLY A 156 1.87 6.32 -15.40
N LEU A 157 1.60 7.30 -14.54
CA LEU A 157 0.54 8.29 -14.69
C LEU A 157 1.05 9.54 -15.42
N CYS A 158 0.14 10.26 -16.09
CA CYS A 158 0.46 11.49 -16.79
C CYS A 158 0.93 12.59 -15.82
N SER A 159 2.22 12.90 -15.87
CA SER A 159 2.89 13.92 -15.02
C SER A 159 2.53 15.35 -15.38
N THR A 160 2.01 15.61 -16.58
CA THR A 160 1.56 16.95 -17.01
C THR A 160 0.09 17.22 -16.66
N SER A 161 -0.65 16.22 -16.16
CA SER A 161 -2.06 16.37 -15.78
C SER A 161 -2.24 17.25 -14.54
N GLY A 162 -2.81 18.45 -14.74
CA GLY A 162 -3.14 19.36 -13.64
C GLY A 162 -4.08 18.76 -12.60
N SER A 163 -5.07 17.96 -13.04
CA SER A 163 -6.02 17.27 -12.14
C SER A 163 -5.31 16.29 -11.19
N ASN A 164 -4.34 15.53 -11.71
CA ASN A 164 -3.55 14.60 -10.89
C ASN A 164 -2.67 15.34 -9.89
N LYS A 165 -2.06 16.46 -10.29
CA LYS A 165 -1.27 17.31 -9.37
C LYS A 165 -2.14 17.88 -8.24
N GLN A 166 -3.36 18.33 -8.56
CA GLN A 166 -4.32 18.81 -7.56
C GLN A 166 -4.73 17.70 -6.59
N LYS A 167 -4.98 16.48 -7.08
CA LYS A 167 -5.26 15.32 -6.22
C LYS A 167 -4.13 15.03 -5.24
N ILE A 168 -2.89 15.04 -5.71
CA ILE A 168 -1.71 14.84 -4.85
C ILE A 168 -1.62 15.93 -3.77
N SER A 169 -1.86 17.20 -4.13
CA SER A 169 -1.91 18.30 -3.16
C SER A 169 -3.01 18.09 -2.09
N LYS A 170 -4.17 17.56 -2.50
CA LYS A 170 -5.25 17.18 -1.57
C LYS A 170 -4.81 16.02 -0.66
N TYR A 171 -4.16 15.00 -1.21
CA TYR A 171 -3.64 13.87 -0.42
C TYR A 171 -2.59 14.30 0.60
N ASN A 172 -1.72 15.24 0.25
CA ASN A 172 -0.78 15.85 1.19
C ASN A 172 -1.48 16.46 2.40
N SER A 173 -2.56 17.20 2.14
CA SER A 173 -3.37 17.81 3.21
C SER A 173 -4.02 16.74 4.09
N ILE A 174 -4.62 15.71 3.48
CA ILE A 174 -5.26 14.60 4.18
C ILE A 174 -4.27 13.83 5.07
N LEU A 175 -3.14 13.40 4.51
CA LEU A 175 -2.12 12.62 5.20
C LEU A 175 -1.43 13.44 6.31
N SER A 176 -1.18 14.72 6.07
CA SER A 176 -0.57 15.60 7.07
C SER A 176 -1.53 15.89 8.23
N SER A 177 -2.81 16.10 7.95
CA SER A 177 -3.83 16.31 8.98
C SER A 177 -4.05 15.07 9.86
N ALA A 178 -3.85 13.88 9.29
CA ALA A 178 -3.86 12.60 10.02
C ALA A 178 -2.56 12.33 10.82
N GLY A 179 -1.55 13.20 10.68
CA GLY A 179 -0.24 13.06 11.30
C GLY A 179 0.57 11.89 10.75
N LEU A 180 0.29 11.46 9.51
CA LEU A 180 1.02 10.35 8.85
C LEU A 180 2.26 10.84 8.10
N ILE A 181 2.24 12.10 7.67
CA ILE A 181 3.39 12.77 7.03
C ILE A 181 3.57 14.16 7.62
N SER A 182 4.81 14.66 7.57
CA SER A 182 5.13 16.07 7.73
C SER A 182 5.75 16.59 6.44
N ILE A 183 5.40 17.82 6.07
CA ILE A 183 5.89 18.48 4.85
C ILE A 183 6.50 19.81 5.26
N GLU A 184 7.82 19.94 5.08
CA GLU A 184 8.52 21.21 5.25
C GLU A 184 8.77 21.85 3.89
N ARG A 185 8.47 23.14 3.76
CA ARG A 185 8.79 23.91 2.55
C ARG A 185 10.15 24.56 2.70
N LYS A 186 11.06 24.31 1.75
CA LYS A 186 12.41 24.92 1.72
C LYS A 186 12.72 25.45 0.33
N ARG A 187 13.53 26.50 0.24
CA ARG A 187 14.08 26.93 -1.05
C ARG A 187 15.36 26.15 -1.33
N ASP A 188 15.51 25.62 -2.53
CA ASP A 188 16.78 25.05 -2.98
C ASP A 188 17.81 26.17 -3.27
N ASN A 189 19.05 25.77 -3.56
CA ASN A 189 20.14 26.71 -3.88
C ASN A 189 19.86 27.56 -5.13
N ASN A 190 18.88 27.17 -5.95
CA ASN A 190 18.45 27.88 -7.15
C ASN A 190 17.18 28.74 -6.88
N GLY A 191 16.74 28.83 -5.62
CA GLY A 191 15.59 29.63 -5.20
C GLY A 191 14.23 28.97 -5.40
N HIS A 192 14.16 27.74 -5.92
CA HIS A 192 12.89 27.03 -6.13
C HIS A 192 12.31 26.52 -4.82
N LEU A 193 11.00 26.64 -4.64
CA LEU A 193 10.31 26.10 -3.49
C LEU A 193 10.17 24.56 -3.63
N ARG A 194 10.70 23.84 -2.66
CA ARG A 194 10.69 22.38 -2.54
C ARG A 194 9.83 21.93 -1.37
N ASN A 195 9.19 20.77 -1.51
CA ASN A 195 8.46 20.12 -0.44
C ASN A 195 9.30 18.93 0.04
N THR A 196 9.81 19.04 1.26
CA THR A 196 10.57 17.97 1.90
C THR A 196 9.63 17.16 2.79
N TYR A 197 9.52 15.86 2.51
CA TYR A 197 8.62 14.96 3.22
C TYR A 197 9.36 14.22 4.33
N ARG A 198 8.66 13.97 5.44
CA ARG A 198 9.12 13.13 6.56
C ARG A 198 7.97 12.27 7.06
N ILE A 199 8.29 11.05 7.50
CA ILE A 199 7.38 10.19 8.26
C ILE A 199 7.69 10.42 9.74
N PRO A 200 6.75 10.95 10.55
CA PRO A 200 6.95 11.07 11.99
C PRO A 200 7.27 9.71 12.60
N LEU A 201 8.22 9.65 13.55
CA LEU A 201 8.39 8.47 14.38
C LEU A 201 7.14 8.34 15.26
N LEU A 202 6.37 7.28 15.04
CA LEU A 202 5.23 6.88 15.88
C LEU A 202 5.69 5.97 17.02
#